data_AF-A0A3D3E6S4-F1
#
_entry.id   AF-A0A3D3E6S4-F1
#
_cell.length_a   1.000
_cell.length_b   1.000
_cell.length_c   1.000
_cell.angle_alpha   90.00
_cell.angle_beta   90.00
_cell.angle_gamma   90.00
#
_symmetry.space_group_name_H-M   'P 1'
#
loop_
_entity.id
_entity.type
_entity.pdbx_description
1 polymer ?
#
loop_
_entity_poly.entity_id
_entity_poly.type
_entity_poly.pdbx_seq_one_letter_code
_entity_poly.pdbx_strand_id
1 'polypeptide(L)'
;MRSAPLNLSYEQVLEKLGIRPIGHFSNSRESLSPNERLKQVEHQARTFVDDLKLINQQVHYLQTFDLVSTPYSVQSAFGDATTLINPYLYITHRFVVIQFSTHAGNKTLLFSPSDLDIKENHAKDNKAQREPIKKFMAKTKRILKPWLTPRHNNVESALKNTGISPESIDFICYSNLQGQDLRKWLGSYEKDAYFPNAKLLVMHEEWEAAKDMLPIQGQNYPTDGLDGIHPDKIIPLHSSIMLGDSLALIQTPGKTQGNQTLIANTDHGISALTHNGIAVDNYSPQYSTIYGIAEYSVDTGMSVIPNGEKPELSLDQYISMQLEKTIADSHPIDSRFKNIIPVAELSPRWQPFALSATLTFGELKIGDAVTSGPEKAMKRSLHTKQQALTKIALQITK
;
A
#
# COMPACT_ATOMS: atom_id res chain seq x y z
N MET A 1 -37.76 -8.74 18.19
CA MET A 1 -36.60 -8.72 19.11
C MET A 1 -35.47 -8.00 18.40
N ARG A 2 -35.10 -6.81 18.87
CA ARG A 2 -34.01 -6.00 18.30
C ARG A 2 -32.68 -6.68 18.65
N SER A 3 -31.94 -7.14 17.66
CA SER A 3 -30.55 -7.56 17.83
C SER A 3 -29.75 -6.34 18.31
N ALA A 4 -29.21 -6.42 19.54
CA ALA A 4 -28.13 -5.51 19.92
C ALA A 4 -26.98 -5.69 18.91
N PRO A 5 -26.38 -4.62 18.37
CA PRO A 5 -25.54 -4.73 17.19
C PRO A 5 -24.15 -5.21 17.57
N LEU A 6 -23.66 -6.24 16.88
CA LEU A 6 -22.24 -6.62 16.86
C LEU A 6 -21.31 -5.45 16.44
N ASN A 7 -21.85 -4.36 15.88
CA ASN A 7 -21.10 -3.19 15.40
C ASN A 7 -20.53 -2.28 16.51
N LEU A 8 -21.17 -2.19 17.69
CA LEU A 8 -20.75 -1.25 18.73
C LEU A 8 -19.36 -1.58 19.30
N SER A 9 -19.00 -2.87 19.41
CA SER A 9 -17.67 -3.27 19.90
C SER A 9 -16.57 -2.97 18.89
N TYR A 10 -16.83 -3.12 17.59
CA TYR A 10 -15.88 -2.83 16.52
C TYR A 10 -15.58 -1.33 16.44
N GLU A 11 -16.61 -0.48 16.41
CA GLU A 11 -16.43 0.98 16.38
C GLU A 11 -15.66 1.48 17.62
N GLN A 12 -15.96 0.94 18.81
CA GLN A 12 -15.22 1.25 20.03
C GLN A 12 -13.75 0.82 19.97
N VAL A 13 -13.44 -0.31 19.31
CA VAL A 13 -12.06 -0.75 19.10
C VAL A 13 -11.33 0.20 18.16
N LEU A 14 -11.94 0.59 17.04
CA LEU A 14 -11.36 1.56 16.11
C LEU A 14 -11.11 2.90 16.80
N GLU A 15 -12.11 3.40 17.53
CA GLU A 15 -12.02 4.68 18.24
C GLU A 15 -10.87 4.66 19.26
N LYS A 16 -10.73 3.60 20.07
CA LYS A 16 -9.61 3.47 21.01
C LYS A 16 -8.23 3.46 20.34
N LEU A 17 -8.17 3.07 19.07
CA LEU A 17 -6.95 3.02 18.30
C LEU A 17 -6.65 4.32 17.54
N GLY A 18 -7.53 5.32 17.60
CA GLY A 18 -7.36 6.56 16.83
C GLY A 18 -7.90 6.50 15.40
N ILE A 19 -8.79 5.54 15.12
CA ILE A 19 -9.32 5.24 13.79
C ILE A 19 -10.79 5.65 13.73
N ARG A 20 -11.19 6.33 12.64
CA ARG A 20 -12.58 6.75 12.41
C ARG A 20 -13.05 6.29 11.03
N PRO A 21 -14.20 5.61 10.90
CA PRO A 21 -14.80 5.34 9.59
C PRO A 21 -15.12 6.62 8.81
N ILE A 22 -15.03 6.55 7.48
CA ILE A 22 -15.36 7.61 6.54
C ILE A 22 -16.55 7.18 5.69
N GLY A 23 -17.60 8.00 5.69
CA GLY A 23 -18.83 7.74 4.92
C GLY A 23 -18.85 8.33 3.51
N HIS A 24 -17.90 9.20 3.14
CA HIS A 24 -17.87 9.89 1.83
C HIS A 24 -18.00 8.94 0.65
N PHE A 25 -17.31 7.80 0.71
CA PHE A 25 -17.26 6.85 -0.41
C PHE A 25 -18.31 5.74 -0.31
N SER A 26 -19.10 5.71 0.76
CA SER A 26 -20.19 4.75 0.91
C SER A 26 -21.17 4.90 -0.25
N ASN A 27 -21.52 3.78 -0.87
CA ASN A 27 -22.48 3.70 -1.96
C ASN A 27 -22.08 4.42 -3.27
N SER A 28 -20.90 5.04 -3.33
CA SER A 28 -20.40 5.77 -4.51
C SER A 28 -20.18 4.89 -5.76
N ARG A 29 -20.23 3.56 -5.58
CA ARG A 29 -20.00 2.55 -6.63
C ARG A 29 -21.20 1.64 -6.88
N GLU A 30 -22.38 1.95 -6.34
CA GLU A 30 -23.58 1.09 -6.46
C GLU A 30 -24.33 1.27 -7.77
N SER A 31 -24.12 2.37 -8.49
CA SER A 31 -24.81 2.61 -9.76
C SER A 31 -24.45 1.55 -10.81
N LEU A 32 -25.46 1.04 -11.51
CA LEU A 32 -25.26 0.12 -12.63
C LEU A 32 -24.53 0.79 -13.81
N SER A 33 -24.60 2.12 -13.91
CA SER A 33 -23.91 2.89 -14.95
C SER A 33 -22.46 3.19 -14.52
N PRO A 34 -21.44 2.71 -15.27
CA PRO A 34 -20.03 3.03 -14.98
C PRO A 34 -19.73 4.52 -14.93
N ASN A 35 -20.34 5.30 -15.83
CA ASN A 35 -20.16 6.75 -15.87
C ASN A 35 -20.78 7.45 -14.65
N GLU A 36 -21.91 6.97 -14.14
CA GLU A 36 -22.49 7.53 -12.92
C GLU A 36 -21.67 7.15 -11.69
N ARG A 37 -21.13 5.92 -11.62
CA ARG A 37 -20.15 5.54 -10.58
C ARG A 37 -18.95 6.48 -10.59
N LEU A 38 -18.39 6.74 -11.78
CA LEU A 38 -17.26 7.66 -11.93
C LEU A 38 -17.58 9.07 -11.41
N LYS A 39 -18.69 9.66 -11.86
CA LYS A 39 -19.12 11.01 -11.41
C LYS A 39 -19.36 11.08 -9.91
N GLN A 40 -20.01 10.07 -9.34
CA GLN A 40 -20.29 10.01 -7.90
C GLN A 40 -19.00 9.92 -7.10
N VAL A 41 -18.08 9.06 -7.51
CA VAL A 41 -16.76 8.91 -6.87
C VAL A 41 -15.97 10.21 -6.94
N GLU A 42 -15.92 10.89 -8.09
CA GLU A 42 -15.23 12.18 -8.24
C GLU A 42 -15.88 13.29 -7.40
N HIS A 43 -17.22 13.30 -7.29
CA HIS A 43 -17.93 14.27 -6.45
C HIS A 43 -17.63 14.06 -4.95
N GLN A 44 -17.68 12.81 -4.50
CA GLN A 44 -17.36 12.47 -3.11
C GLN A 44 -15.89 12.70 -2.78
N ALA A 45 -14.99 12.46 -3.73
CA ALA A 45 -13.57 12.76 -3.60
C ALA A 45 -13.31 14.25 -3.33
N ARG A 46 -13.98 15.15 -4.05
CA ARG A 46 -13.84 16.60 -3.84
C ARG A 46 -14.34 17.02 -2.45
N THR A 47 -15.50 16.49 -2.05
CA THR A 47 -16.06 16.75 -0.71
C THR A 47 -15.11 16.27 0.39
N PHE A 48 -14.54 15.08 0.22
CA PHE A 48 -13.52 14.56 1.14
C PHE A 48 -12.27 15.44 1.21
N VAL A 49 -11.78 15.93 0.07
CA VAL A 49 -10.63 16.84 0.01
C VAL A 49 -10.93 18.16 0.72
N ASP A 50 -12.11 18.73 0.52
CA ASP A 50 -12.52 19.97 1.17
C ASP A 50 -12.54 19.81 2.69
N ASP A 51 -13.10 18.71 3.20
CA ASP A 51 -13.11 18.40 4.63
C ASP A 51 -11.69 18.19 5.20
N LEU A 52 -10.84 17.46 4.48
CA LEU A 52 -9.45 17.21 4.88
C LEU A 52 -8.64 18.52 4.94
N LYS A 53 -8.82 19.39 3.94
CA LYS A 53 -8.19 20.72 3.88
C LYS A 53 -8.72 21.68 4.93
N LEU A 54 -9.99 21.56 5.32
CA LEU A 54 -10.58 22.37 6.38
C LEU A 54 -9.94 22.06 7.74
N ILE A 55 -9.67 20.79 8.03
CA ILE A 55 -8.98 20.39 9.27
C ILE A 55 -7.51 20.81 9.23
N ASN A 56 -6.87 20.72 8.06
CA ASN A 56 -5.50 21.15 7.79
C ASN A 56 -4.44 20.55 8.75
N GLN A 57 -4.70 19.35 9.27
CA GLN A 57 -3.70 18.62 10.04
C GLN A 57 -2.79 17.84 9.09
N GLN A 58 -1.47 17.96 9.30
CA GLN A 58 -0.45 17.30 8.49
C GLN A 58 0.18 16.13 9.26
N VAL A 59 0.73 15.16 8.51
CA VAL A 59 1.57 14.10 9.09
C VAL A 59 2.88 14.71 9.64
N HIS A 60 3.41 14.14 10.72
CA HIS A 60 4.65 14.63 11.33
C HIS A 60 5.89 14.19 10.56
N TYR A 61 5.81 12.99 10.02
CA TYR A 61 6.92 12.35 9.34
C TYR A 61 6.37 11.40 8.28
N LEU A 62 6.96 11.47 7.09
CA LEU A 62 6.72 10.53 6.00
C LEU A 62 8.03 10.30 5.27
N GLN A 63 8.47 9.05 5.18
CA GLN A 63 9.65 8.70 4.40
C GLN A 63 9.40 7.46 3.55
N THR A 64 9.70 7.56 2.25
CA THR A 64 9.67 6.43 1.31
C THR A 64 11.08 5.82 1.21
N PHE A 65 11.13 4.51 1.07
CA PHE A 65 12.38 3.75 0.93
C PHE A 65 12.29 2.79 -0.24
N ASP A 66 13.32 2.79 -1.08
CA ASP A 66 13.48 1.84 -2.17
C ASP A 66 13.88 0.47 -1.61
N LEU A 67 13.16 -0.58 -2.00
CA LEU A 67 13.45 -1.95 -1.58
C LEU A 67 14.17 -2.72 -2.68
N VAL A 68 13.49 -2.97 -3.79
CA VAL A 68 14.03 -3.75 -4.91
C VAL A 68 13.50 -3.22 -6.23
N SER A 69 14.36 -3.17 -7.24
CA SER A 69 13.90 -2.97 -8.61
C SER A 69 13.76 -4.30 -9.33
N THR A 70 12.63 -4.53 -9.99
CA THR A 70 12.37 -5.76 -10.75
C THR A 70 11.97 -5.46 -12.19
N PRO A 71 12.37 -6.32 -13.15
CA PRO A 71 11.90 -6.17 -14.52
C PRO A 71 10.39 -6.39 -14.56
N TYR A 72 9.71 -5.55 -15.32
CA TYR A 72 8.26 -5.55 -15.47
C TYR A 72 7.90 -5.31 -16.93
N SER A 73 6.73 -5.78 -17.37
CA SER A 73 6.37 -5.69 -18.78
C SER A 73 5.72 -4.34 -19.09
N VAL A 74 6.07 -3.78 -20.25
CA VAL A 74 5.49 -2.51 -20.73
C VAL A 74 3.99 -2.64 -20.94
N GLN A 75 3.54 -3.77 -21.50
CA GLN A 75 2.11 -4.06 -21.67
C GLN A 75 1.38 -4.17 -20.33
N SER A 76 2.02 -4.72 -19.29
CA SER A 76 1.46 -4.70 -17.95
C SER A 76 1.35 -3.29 -17.40
N ALA A 77 2.31 -2.41 -17.66
CA ALA A 77 2.30 -1.05 -17.12
C ALA A 77 1.30 -0.10 -17.79
N PHE A 78 1.17 -0.21 -19.11
CA PHE A 78 0.47 0.78 -19.94
C PHE A 78 -0.57 0.16 -20.88
N GLY A 79 -0.78 -1.15 -20.84
CA GLY A 79 -1.68 -1.83 -21.78
C GLY A 79 -1.24 -1.61 -23.22
N ASP A 80 -2.20 -1.21 -24.06
CA ASP A 80 -1.98 -0.89 -25.47
C ASP A 80 -1.66 0.60 -25.70
N ALA A 81 -1.44 1.38 -24.63
CA ALA A 81 -1.24 2.82 -24.70
C ALA A 81 0.16 3.26 -25.15
N THR A 82 1.07 2.32 -25.44
CA THR A 82 2.41 2.64 -25.87
C THR A 82 2.81 1.81 -27.08
N THR A 83 3.53 2.44 -28.00
CA THR A 83 4.00 1.89 -29.26
C THR A 83 5.49 1.53 -29.21
N LEU A 84 6.04 1.41 -28.00
CA LEU A 84 7.43 1.05 -27.77
C LEU A 84 7.73 -0.39 -28.17
N ILE A 85 8.87 -0.56 -28.84
CA ILE A 85 9.38 -1.88 -29.25
C ILE A 85 9.99 -2.63 -28.05
N ASN A 86 10.55 -1.91 -27.07
CA ASN A 86 11.13 -2.53 -25.87
C ASN A 86 10.00 -3.09 -24.99
N PRO A 87 9.93 -4.41 -24.76
CA PRO A 87 8.82 -5.01 -24.01
C PRO A 87 9.00 -4.93 -22.48
N TYR A 88 10.15 -4.44 -21.99
CA TYR A 88 10.47 -4.41 -20.57
C TYR A 88 10.86 -3.02 -20.07
N LEU A 89 10.44 -2.75 -18.83
CA LEU A 89 10.83 -1.62 -18.01
C LEU A 89 11.22 -2.13 -16.62
N TYR A 90 11.61 -1.22 -15.72
CA TYR A 90 11.87 -1.55 -14.33
C TYR A 90 10.93 -0.80 -13.40
N ILE A 91 10.34 -1.54 -12.45
CA ILE A 91 9.63 -0.96 -11.32
C ILE A 91 10.47 -1.12 -10.06
N THR A 92 10.49 -0.12 -9.20
CA THR A 92 11.08 -0.19 -7.87
C THR A 92 9.98 -0.25 -6.83
N HIS A 93 9.93 -1.37 -6.11
CA HIS A 93 9.03 -1.52 -4.98
C HIS A 93 9.54 -0.70 -3.79
N ARG A 94 8.62 -0.02 -3.13
CA ARG A 94 8.88 0.84 -1.99
C ARG A 94 8.01 0.47 -0.81
N PHE A 95 8.49 0.84 0.36
CA PHE A 95 7.64 0.95 1.54
C PHE A 95 7.76 2.35 2.11
N VAL A 96 6.79 2.72 2.95
CA VAL A 96 6.70 4.06 3.53
C VAL A 96 6.55 3.96 5.03
N VAL A 97 7.29 4.80 5.76
CA VAL A 97 7.17 4.97 7.21
C VAL A 97 6.49 6.30 7.48
N ILE A 98 5.42 6.28 8.28
CA ILE A 98 4.61 7.47 8.55
C ILE A 98 4.35 7.60 10.03
N GLN A 99 4.53 8.81 10.57
CA GLN A 99 4.08 9.15 11.92
C GLN A 99 3.04 10.27 11.88
N PHE A 100 1.98 10.08 12.65
CA PHE A 100 0.83 10.99 12.65
C PHE A 100 0.19 11.06 14.05
N SER A 101 -0.54 12.14 14.30
CA SER A 101 -1.31 12.33 15.54
C SER A 101 -2.70 11.74 15.42
N THR A 102 -3.13 11.07 16.48
CA THR A 102 -4.53 10.70 16.71
C THR A 102 -4.95 11.16 18.11
N HIS A 103 -6.23 11.13 18.43
CA HIS A 103 -6.69 11.37 19.80
C HIS A 103 -6.19 10.31 20.79
N ALA A 104 -5.80 9.13 20.31
CA ALA A 104 -5.14 8.08 21.10
C ALA A 104 -3.61 8.24 21.19
N GLY A 105 -3.07 9.39 20.76
CA GLY A 105 -1.66 9.75 20.75
C GLY A 105 -0.95 9.47 19.42
N ASN A 106 0.34 9.80 19.36
CA ASN A 106 1.16 9.63 18.16
C ASN A 106 1.33 8.17 17.78
N LYS A 107 1.02 7.85 16.53
CA LYS A 107 1.08 6.52 15.94
C LYS A 107 2.15 6.43 14.86
N THR A 108 2.71 5.23 14.68
CA THR A 108 3.59 4.91 13.55
C THR A 108 2.97 3.83 12.68
N LEU A 109 2.93 4.06 11.37
CA LEU A 109 2.41 3.13 10.36
C LEU A 109 3.48 2.80 9.33
N LEU A 110 3.55 1.53 8.95
CA LEU A 110 4.30 1.06 7.79
C LEU A 110 3.33 0.75 6.65
N PHE A 111 3.54 1.38 5.49
CA PHE A 111 2.78 1.10 4.27
C PHE A 111 3.62 0.30 3.29
N SER A 112 3.09 -0.85 2.86
CA SER A 112 3.71 -1.81 1.97
C SER A 112 5.11 -2.32 2.38
N PRO A 113 5.38 -2.68 3.66
CA PRO A 113 6.68 -3.27 4.05
C PRO A 113 6.80 -4.70 3.53
N SER A 114 7.11 -4.86 2.25
CA SER A 114 7.24 -6.18 1.62
C SER A 114 8.53 -6.88 2.04
N ASP A 115 8.42 -8.17 2.40
CA ASP A 115 9.60 -9.01 2.57
C ASP A 115 10.11 -9.53 1.21
N LEU A 116 11.29 -9.08 0.84
CA LEU A 116 11.93 -9.39 -0.43
C LEU A 116 12.41 -10.83 -0.53
N ASP A 117 12.84 -11.42 0.59
CA ASP A 117 13.43 -12.77 0.59
C ASP A 117 12.37 -13.85 0.38
N ILE A 118 11.17 -13.64 0.92
CA ILE A 118 10.04 -14.55 0.76
C ILE A 118 9.41 -14.40 -0.63
N LYS A 119 9.23 -13.16 -1.13
CA LYS A 119 8.77 -12.89 -2.50
C LYS A 119 9.61 -13.62 -3.56
N GLU A 120 10.92 -13.66 -3.37
CA GLU A 120 11.83 -14.32 -4.30
C GLU A 120 11.69 -15.85 -4.32
N ASN A 121 11.29 -16.46 -3.20
CA ASN A 121 11.09 -17.90 -3.09
C ASN A 121 9.76 -18.33 -3.71
N HIS A 122 8.65 -17.62 -3.43
CA HIS A 122 7.38 -17.87 -4.12
C HIS A 122 7.48 -17.69 -5.64
N ALA A 123 8.23 -16.68 -6.10
CA ALA A 123 8.47 -16.49 -7.52
C ALA A 123 9.27 -17.63 -8.19
N LYS A 124 10.04 -18.42 -7.42
CA LYS A 124 10.73 -19.63 -7.91
C LYS A 124 9.79 -20.82 -7.95
N ASP A 125 8.95 -20.99 -6.93
CA ASP A 125 8.00 -22.10 -6.82
C ASP A 125 6.94 -22.04 -7.93
N ASN A 126 6.41 -20.84 -8.22
CA ASN A 126 5.50 -20.62 -9.35
C ASN A 126 6.18 -20.73 -10.73
N LYS A 127 7.51 -20.55 -10.81
CA LYS A 127 8.30 -20.77 -12.04
C LYS A 127 8.61 -22.24 -12.28
N ALA A 128 8.75 -23.05 -11.22
CA ALA A 128 8.98 -24.49 -11.34
C ALA A 128 7.80 -25.23 -11.99
N GLN A 129 6.59 -24.66 -11.94
CA GLN A 129 5.40 -25.18 -12.62
C GLN A 129 5.30 -24.79 -14.11
N ARG A 130 6.30 -24.10 -14.69
CA ARG A 130 6.32 -23.70 -16.10
C ARG A 130 7.62 -24.11 -16.80
N GLU A 131 7.61 -25.22 -17.54
CA GLU A 131 8.68 -25.63 -18.47
C GLU A 131 8.05 -26.10 -19.81
N PRO A 132 8.69 -26.00 -21.01
CA PRO A 132 10.14 -25.97 -21.27
C PRO A 132 10.56 -24.98 -22.39
N ILE A 133 10.89 -23.73 -22.06
CA ILE A 133 11.61 -22.81 -22.99
C ILE A 133 12.84 -22.16 -22.29
N LYS A 134 13.06 -22.43 -20.99
CA LYS A 134 13.99 -21.65 -20.16
C LYS A 134 15.29 -22.35 -19.75
N LYS A 135 15.56 -23.57 -20.22
CA LYS A 135 16.80 -24.29 -19.88
C LYS A 135 18.07 -23.64 -20.43
N PHE A 136 18.01 -22.93 -21.56
CA PHE A 136 19.18 -22.23 -22.12
C PHE A 136 19.51 -20.91 -21.38
N MET A 137 18.52 -20.28 -20.72
CA MET A 137 18.67 -19.02 -19.99
C MET A 137 18.88 -19.20 -18.47
N ALA A 138 18.71 -20.40 -17.93
CA ALA A 138 18.78 -20.67 -16.50
C ALA A 138 20.23 -20.66 -15.95
N LYS A 139 21.21 -21.10 -16.75
CA LYS A 139 22.62 -21.21 -16.32
C LYS A 139 23.33 -19.85 -16.26
N THR A 140 22.93 -18.91 -17.11
CA THR A 140 23.44 -17.52 -17.17
C THR A 140 22.81 -16.59 -16.12
N LYS A 141 21.59 -16.88 -15.65
CA LYS A 141 20.86 -16.04 -14.68
C LYS A 141 21.43 -16.02 -13.26
N ARG A 142 22.18 -17.04 -12.83
CA ARG A 142 22.70 -17.11 -11.44
C ARG A 142 23.81 -16.08 -11.19
N ILE A 143 24.55 -15.69 -12.22
CA ILE A 143 25.65 -14.72 -12.14
C ILE A 143 25.14 -13.29 -12.41
N LEU A 144 24.12 -13.12 -13.25
CA LEU A 144 23.51 -11.80 -13.58
C LEU A 144 22.38 -11.35 -12.63
N LYS A 145 22.04 -12.16 -11.62
CA LYS A 145 20.86 -11.92 -10.76
C LYS A 145 20.87 -10.59 -10.00
N PRO A 146 21.98 -10.15 -9.36
CA PRO A 146 22.01 -8.87 -8.65
C PRO A 146 21.85 -7.67 -9.60
N TRP A 147 22.28 -7.83 -10.85
CA TRP A 147 22.22 -6.78 -11.87
C TRP A 147 20.80 -6.61 -12.45
N LEU A 148 20.07 -7.71 -12.58
CA LEU A 148 18.67 -7.68 -13.02
C LEU A 148 17.74 -7.18 -11.91
N THR A 149 17.98 -7.58 -10.66
CA THR A 149 17.16 -7.17 -9.52
C THR A 149 18.01 -6.53 -8.41
N PRO A 150 18.44 -5.26 -8.56
CA PRO A 150 19.19 -4.56 -7.55
C PRO A 150 18.33 -4.40 -6.31
N ARG A 151 18.91 -4.78 -5.18
CA ARG A 151 18.36 -4.55 -3.85
C ARG A 151 18.94 -3.25 -3.33
N HIS A 152 18.08 -2.34 -2.89
CA HIS A 152 18.46 -1.03 -2.37
C HIS A 152 18.50 -1.08 -0.85
N ASN A 153 17.38 -1.47 -0.23
CA ASN A 153 17.25 -1.67 1.20
C ASN A 153 16.44 -2.93 1.53
N ASN A 154 16.46 -3.33 2.81
CA ASN A 154 15.39 -4.13 3.40
C ASN A 154 14.64 -3.29 4.45
N VAL A 155 13.46 -3.77 4.87
CA VAL A 155 12.59 -3.03 5.80
C VAL A 155 13.31 -2.77 7.13
N GLU A 156 14.04 -3.76 7.64
CA GLU A 156 14.74 -3.69 8.92
C GLU A 156 15.87 -2.64 8.90
N SER A 157 16.69 -2.62 7.85
CA SER A 157 17.81 -1.70 7.70
C SER A 157 17.32 -0.27 7.47
N ALA A 158 16.31 -0.10 6.61
CA ALA A 158 15.72 1.20 6.35
C ALA A 158 15.02 1.75 7.60
N LEU A 159 14.28 0.92 8.35
CA LEU A 159 13.67 1.36 9.61
C LEU A 159 14.74 1.71 10.65
N LYS A 160 15.82 0.95 10.76
CA LYS A 160 16.94 1.27 11.66
C LYS A 160 17.54 2.65 11.35
N ASN A 161 17.62 3.04 10.08
CA ASN A 161 18.13 4.35 9.67
C ASN A 161 17.23 5.52 10.11
N THR A 162 15.94 5.26 10.40
CA THR A 162 15.02 6.28 10.94
C THR A 162 15.13 6.46 12.46
N GLY A 163 15.78 5.51 13.16
CA GLY A 163 15.79 5.48 14.64
C GLY A 163 14.47 5.06 15.29
N ILE A 164 13.47 4.65 14.51
CA ILE A 164 12.20 4.11 14.99
C ILE A 164 12.41 2.64 15.37
N SER A 165 12.05 2.27 16.60
CA SER A 165 12.19 0.88 17.07
C SER A 165 11.03 0.01 16.58
N PRO A 166 11.24 -1.30 16.30
CA PRO A 166 10.17 -2.19 15.84
C PRO A 166 8.94 -2.24 16.78
N GLU A 167 9.14 -2.08 18.09
CA GLU A 167 8.08 -2.08 19.09
C GLU A 167 7.23 -0.80 19.06
N SER A 168 7.70 0.25 18.39
CA SER A 168 6.97 1.52 18.26
C SER A 168 6.07 1.58 17.02
N ILE A 169 6.07 0.52 16.20
CA ILE A 169 5.15 0.37 15.08
C ILE A 169 3.77 -0.03 15.62
N ASP A 170 2.78 0.83 15.40
CA ASP A 170 1.39 0.58 15.80
C ASP A 170 0.62 -0.14 14.69
N PHE A 171 0.86 0.22 13.42
CA PHE A 171 0.11 -0.29 12.28
C PHE A 171 1.00 -0.73 11.11
N ILE A 172 0.55 -1.77 10.42
CA ILE A 172 1.08 -2.20 9.13
C ILE A 172 -0.11 -2.25 8.16
N CYS A 173 0.08 -1.79 6.94
CA CYS A 173 -0.91 -2.00 5.88
C CYS A 173 -0.23 -2.10 4.52
N TYR A 174 -0.96 -2.61 3.56
CA TYR A 174 -0.51 -2.78 2.18
C TYR A 174 -1.58 -2.24 1.25
N SER A 175 -1.22 -1.88 0.02
CA SER A 175 -2.23 -1.60 -1.00
C SER A 175 -3.12 -2.82 -1.25
N ASN A 176 -2.51 -4.00 -1.29
CA ASN A 176 -3.15 -5.32 -1.43
C ASN A 176 -2.17 -6.39 -0.88
N LEU A 177 -2.66 -7.61 -0.68
CA LEU A 177 -1.90 -8.71 -0.10
C LEU A 177 -1.22 -9.61 -1.15
N GLN A 178 -1.32 -9.28 -2.45
CA GLN A 178 -0.61 -10.04 -3.49
C GLN A 178 0.90 -10.03 -3.24
N GLY A 179 1.47 -11.23 -3.26
CA GLY A 179 2.90 -11.48 -3.05
C GLY A 179 3.38 -11.20 -1.62
N GLN A 180 2.50 -10.98 -0.65
CA GLN A 180 2.90 -10.63 0.73
C GLN A 180 2.85 -11.85 1.65
N ASP A 181 3.93 -12.08 2.39
CA ASP A 181 3.94 -12.95 3.57
C ASP A 181 4.02 -12.06 4.80
N LEU A 182 3.03 -12.18 5.68
CA LEU A 182 2.88 -11.31 6.84
C LEU A 182 3.46 -11.92 8.12
N ARG A 183 3.81 -13.22 8.11
CA ARG A 183 4.20 -13.97 9.30
C ARG A 183 5.48 -13.43 9.93
N LYS A 184 6.42 -12.95 9.13
CA LYS A 184 7.65 -12.30 9.64
C LYS A 184 7.31 -11.05 10.47
N TRP A 185 6.35 -10.25 10.00
CA TRP A 185 6.02 -8.97 10.59
C TRP A 185 5.09 -9.09 11.79
N LEU A 186 4.04 -9.90 11.65
CA LEU A 186 2.96 -10.03 12.64
C LEU A 186 3.12 -11.26 13.55
N GLY A 187 4.07 -12.13 13.26
CA GLY A 187 4.26 -13.42 13.92
C GLY A 187 3.28 -14.47 13.41
N SER A 188 3.54 -15.72 13.78
CA SER A 188 2.63 -16.85 13.63
C SER A 188 2.62 -17.65 14.94
N TYR A 189 1.83 -18.73 15.01
CA TYR A 189 1.90 -19.66 16.16
C TYR A 189 3.29 -20.29 16.38
N GLU A 190 4.15 -20.28 15.35
CA GLU A 190 5.50 -20.88 15.41
C GLU A 190 6.62 -19.85 15.57
N LYS A 191 6.38 -18.58 15.24
CA LYS A 191 7.41 -17.54 15.19
C LYS A 191 6.92 -16.24 15.79
N ASP A 192 7.76 -15.64 16.62
CA ASP A 192 7.50 -14.32 17.17
C ASP A 192 7.48 -13.24 16.08
N ALA A 193 6.66 -12.23 16.31
CA ALA A 193 6.52 -11.07 15.43
C ALA A 193 7.75 -10.16 15.51
N TYR A 194 8.31 -9.76 14.36
CA TYR A 194 9.32 -8.71 14.33
C TYR A 194 8.77 -7.35 14.81
N PHE A 195 7.48 -7.08 14.53
CA PHE A 195 6.77 -5.90 15.03
C PHE A 195 5.76 -6.33 16.11
N PRO A 196 6.17 -6.48 17.38
CA PRO A 196 5.37 -7.14 18.41
C PRO A 196 4.09 -6.39 18.78
N ASN A 197 4.02 -5.08 18.54
CA ASN A 197 2.84 -4.27 18.84
C ASN A 197 1.98 -3.95 17.62
N ALA A 198 2.51 -4.18 16.41
CA ALA A 198 1.83 -3.80 15.19
C ALA A 198 0.55 -4.60 14.98
N LYS A 199 -0.46 -3.92 14.43
CA LYS A 199 -1.68 -4.51 13.91
C LYS A 199 -1.80 -4.25 12.40
N LEU A 200 -2.29 -5.24 11.66
CA LEU A 200 -2.60 -5.13 10.25
C LEU A 200 -3.91 -4.36 10.06
N LEU A 201 -3.87 -3.27 9.31
CA LEU A 201 -5.04 -2.62 8.76
C LEU A 201 -5.23 -3.12 7.32
N VAL A 202 -6.34 -3.80 7.07
CA VAL A 202 -6.60 -4.45 5.78
C VAL A 202 -8.09 -4.39 5.47
N MET A 203 -8.44 -4.11 4.21
CA MET A 203 -9.85 -4.19 3.78
C MET A 203 -10.37 -5.61 4.01
N HIS A 204 -11.57 -5.72 4.55
CA HIS A 204 -12.17 -7.00 4.92
C HIS A 204 -12.21 -7.94 3.72
N GLU A 205 -12.58 -7.43 2.55
CA GLU A 205 -12.61 -8.17 1.29
C GLU A 205 -11.24 -8.73 0.91
N GLU A 206 -10.16 -7.99 1.12
CA GLU A 206 -8.80 -8.44 0.82
C GLU A 206 -8.40 -9.58 1.76
N TRP A 207 -8.71 -9.45 3.05
CA TRP A 207 -8.39 -10.44 4.06
C TRP A 207 -9.14 -11.75 3.83
N GLU A 208 -10.43 -11.67 3.53
CA GLU A 208 -11.24 -12.87 3.22
C GLU A 208 -10.81 -13.51 1.90
N ALA A 209 -10.60 -12.73 0.84
CA ALA A 209 -10.17 -13.24 -0.46
C ALA A 209 -8.80 -13.94 -0.39
N ALA A 210 -7.86 -13.40 0.38
CA ALA A 210 -6.53 -13.99 0.53
C ALA A 210 -6.53 -15.32 1.32
N LYS A 211 -7.59 -15.64 2.06
CA LYS A 211 -7.76 -16.92 2.76
C LYS A 211 -8.46 -17.99 1.92
N ASP A 212 -9.27 -17.59 0.93
CA ASP A 212 -10.08 -18.49 0.11
C ASP A 212 -9.93 -18.17 -1.38
N MET A 213 -8.73 -18.40 -1.89
CA MET A 213 -8.35 -17.97 -3.23
C MET A 213 -8.79 -18.95 -4.32
N LEU A 214 -9.30 -18.42 -5.42
CA LEU A 214 -9.46 -19.18 -6.65
C LEU A 214 -8.10 -19.51 -7.29
N PRO A 215 -8.00 -20.57 -8.11
CA PRO A 215 -6.75 -20.92 -8.80
C PRO A 215 -6.15 -19.80 -9.68
N ILE A 216 -6.99 -18.88 -10.18
CA ILE A 216 -6.54 -17.71 -10.94
C ILE A 216 -5.86 -16.65 -10.05
N GLN A 217 -6.29 -16.53 -8.78
CA GLN A 217 -5.71 -15.63 -7.78
C GLN A 217 -4.50 -16.24 -7.09
N GLY A 218 -4.55 -17.53 -6.74
CA GLY A 218 -3.49 -18.22 -6.00
C GLY A 218 -2.10 -18.18 -6.65
N GLN A 219 -2.00 -17.85 -7.95
CA GLN A 219 -0.71 -17.61 -8.61
C GLN A 219 0.01 -16.33 -8.12
N ASN A 220 -0.74 -15.39 -7.53
CA ASN A 220 -0.24 -14.09 -7.10
C ASN A 220 -0.05 -13.99 -5.58
N TYR A 221 -0.47 -14.99 -4.81
CA TYR A 221 -0.37 -14.99 -3.36
C TYR A 221 0.53 -16.14 -2.88
N PRO A 222 1.32 -15.93 -1.81
CA PRO A 222 1.92 -17.00 -1.04
C PRO A 222 0.87 -18.00 -0.53
N THR A 223 1.12 -19.31 -0.69
CA THR A 223 0.19 -20.36 -0.23
C THR A 223 -0.05 -20.34 1.27
N ASP A 224 0.94 -19.93 2.06
CA ASP A 224 0.97 -20.00 3.52
C ASP A 224 1.28 -18.64 4.18
N GLY A 225 1.23 -17.55 3.41
CA GLY A 225 1.71 -16.23 3.85
C GLY A 225 0.88 -15.57 4.96
N LEU A 226 -0.29 -16.12 5.27
CA LEU A 226 -1.20 -15.63 6.32
C LEU A 226 -1.38 -16.62 7.47
N ASP A 227 -0.78 -17.80 7.37
CA ASP A 227 -1.08 -18.91 8.27
C ASP A 227 -0.56 -18.66 9.68
N GLY A 228 -1.43 -18.95 10.65
CA GLY A 228 -1.12 -18.90 12.07
C GLY A 228 -1.00 -17.49 12.66
N ILE A 229 -1.34 -16.43 11.91
CA ILE A 229 -1.37 -15.07 12.44
C ILE A 229 -2.52 -14.94 13.44
N HIS A 230 -2.21 -14.43 14.64
CA HIS A 230 -3.20 -14.31 15.71
C HIS A 230 -4.31 -13.30 15.32
N PRO A 231 -5.61 -13.61 15.50
CA PRO A 231 -6.71 -12.72 15.11
C PRO A 231 -6.63 -11.30 15.68
N ASP A 232 -6.15 -11.13 16.92
CA ASP A 232 -5.97 -9.82 17.56
C ASP A 232 -4.96 -8.88 16.85
N LYS A 233 -4.13 -9.44 15.96
CA LYS A 233 -3.22 -8.69 15.09
C LYS A 233 -3.91 -8.09 13.89
N ILE A 234 -5.14 -8.49 13.58
CA ILE A 234 -5.84 -8.08 12.37
C ILE A 234 -6.97 -7.12 12.72
N ILE A 235 -7.05 -6.01 12.01
CA ILE A 235 -8.16 -5.06 12.05
C ILE A 235 -8.79 -5.05 10.66
N PRO A 236 -9.86 -5.83 10.44
CA PRO A 236 -10.56 -5.85 9.16
C PRO A 236 -11.35 -4.56 8.98
N LEU A 237 -11.09 -3.83 7.91
CA LEU A 237 -11.72 -2.56 7.57
C LEU A 237 -12.92 -2.80 6.66
N HIS A 238 -14.09 -2.34 7.08
CA HIS A 238 -15.35 -2.50 6.34
C HIS A 238 -15.73 -1.26 5.52
N SER A 239 -14.91 -0.21 5.61
CA SER A 239 -15.08 1.05 4.91
C SER A 239 -13.73 1.77 4.82
N SER A 240 -13.69 2.86 4.06
CA SER A 240 -12.58 3.80 4.12
C SER A 240 -12.48 4.40 5.54
N ILE A 241 -11.27 4.70 6.01
CA ILE A 241 -11.04 5.18 7.37
C ILE A 241 -10.11 6.39 7.40
N MET A 242 -10.32 7.27 8.38
CA MET A 242 -9.36 8.27 8.84
C MET A 242 -8.50 7.69 9.96
N LEU A 243 -7.21 7.98 9.88
CA LEU A 243 -6.18 7.68 10.87
C LEU A 243 -5.74 9.02 11.47
N GLY A 244 -6.34 9.38 12.61
CA GLY A 244 -6.30 10.76 13.11
C GLY A 244 -6.99 11.71 12.14
N ASP A 245 -6.37 12.86 11.86
CA ASP A 245 -6.94 13.90 11.00
C ASP A 245 -6.04 14.28 9.82
N SER A 246 -4.96 13.54 9.60
CA SER A 246 -3.96 13.83 8.55
C SER A 246 -3.72 12.68 7.57
N LEU A 247 -4.30 11.50 7.83
CA LEU A 247 -4.04 10.28 7.08
C LEU A 247 -5.35 9.54 6.87
N ALA A 248 -5.56 8.94 5.69
CA ALA A 248 -6.73 8.13 5.39
C ALA A 248 -6.34 6.86 4.62
N LEU A 249 -7.06 5.76 4.85
CA LEU A 249 -7.03 4.58 3.99
C LEU A 249 -8.36 4.52 3.23
N ILE A 250 -8.29 4.62 1.92
CA ILE A 250 -9.45 4.68 1.03
C ILE A 250 -9.55 3.39 0.23
N GLN A 251 -10.76 2.84 0.15
CA GLN A 251 -11.07 1.70 -0.71
C GLN A 251 -10.93 2.09 -2.19
N THR A 252 -10.00 1.45 -2.87
CA THR A 252 -9.68 1.70 -4.28
C THR A 252 -9.58 0.36 -5.02
N PRO A 253 -10.71 -0.38 -5.13
CA PRO A 253 -10.75 -1.69 -5.77
C PRO A 253 -10.27 -1.59 -7.22
N GLY A 254 -9.64 -2.64 -7.72
CA GLY A 254 -9.08 -2.64 -9.06
C GLY A 254 -8.09 -3.77 -9.24
N LYS A 255 -6.85 -3.54 -8.80
CA LYS A 255 -5.82 -4.58 -8.78
C LYS A 255 -6.29 -5.86 -8.08
N THR A 256 -6.87 -5.68 -6.89
CA THR A 256 -7.63 -6.68 -6.16
C THR A 256 -8.98 -6.10 -5.73
N GLN A 257 -9.91 -6.95 -5.31
CA GLN A 257 -11.19 -6.51 -4.77
C GLN A 257 -11.05 -5.65 -3.51
N GLY A 258 -10.09 -5.96 -2.64
CA GLY A 258 -9.85 -5.19 -1.41
C GLY A 258 -8.67 -4.23 -1.49
N ASN A 259 -8.27 -3.82 -2.71
CA ASN A 259 -7.17 -2.88 -2.87
C ASN A 259 -7.49 -1.51 -2.23
N GLN A 260 -6.53 -0.94 -1.52
CA GLN A 260 -6.65 0.33 -0.81
C GLN A 260 -5.51 1.29 -1.13
N THR A 261 -5.80 2.58 -1.05
CA THR A 261 -4.86 3.68 -1.25
C THR A 261 -4.69 4.43 0.06
N LEU A 262 -3.45 4.80 0.36
CA LEU A 262 -3.14 5.63 1.51
C LEU A 262 -3.10 7.10 1.07
N ILE A 263 -3.90 7.95 1.71
CA ILE A 263 -3.90 9.39 1.50
C ILE A 263 -3.21 10.06 2.66
N ALA A 264 -2.17 10.84 2.39
CA ALA A 264 -1.42 11.59 3.40
C ALA A 264 -1.52 13.09 3.11
N ASN A 265 -1.97 13.86 4.09
CA ASN A 265 -1.88 15.31 4.05
C ASN A 265 -0.51 15.76 4.59
N THR A 266 0.26 16.44 3.74
CA THR A 266 1.63 16.90 4.04
C THR A 266 1.73 18.42 3.89
N ASP A 267 2.87 18.99 4.25
CA ASP A 267 3.19 20.40 3.95
C ASP A 267 3.32 20.69 2.44
N HIS A 268 3.51 19.65 1.62
CA HIS A 268 3.48 19.71 0.16
C HIS A 268 2.11 19.37 -0.46
N GLY A 269 1.04 19.37 0.35
CA GLY A 269 -0.33 19.05 -0.06
C GLY A 269 -0.69 17.58 0.12
N ILE A 270 -1.82 17.18 -0.47
CA ILE A 270 -2.37 15.84 -0.33
C ILE A 270 -1.69 14.89 -1.34
N SER A 271 -1.03 13.86 -0.81
CA SER A 271 -0.44 12.76 -1.58
C SER A 271 -1.30 11.51 -1.53
N ALA A 272 -1.39 10.79 -2.66
CA ALA A 272 -1.99 9.46 -2.73
C ALA A 272 -0.92 8.39 -2.99
N LEU A 273 -0.76 7.44 -2.08
CA LEU A 273 0.18 6.33 -2.21
C LEU A 273 -0.56 5.06 -2.63
N THR A 274 -0.27 4.56 -3.83
CA THR A 274 -1.13 3.61 -4.56
C THR A 274 -0.33 2.56 -5.33
N HIS A 275 -1.00 1.45 -5.66
CA HIS A 275 -0.50 0.39 -6.53
C HIS A 275 -1.32 0.27 -7.84
N ASN A 276 -2.38 1.07 -8.02
CA ASN A 276 -3.22 1.01 -9.21
C ASN A 276 -2.54 1.56 -10.48
N GLY A 277 -1.51 2.39 -10.30
CA GLY A 277 -0.61 2.88 -11.35
C GLY A 277 0.86 2.77 -10.89
N ILE A 278 1.78 2.78 -11.84
CA ILE A 278 3.23 2.65 -11.56
C ILE A 278 4.02 3.93 -11.86
N ALA A 279 3.40 4.93 -12.48
CA ALA A 279 4.05 6.17 -12.88
C ALA A 279 3.07 7.35 -12.87
N VAL A 280 3.58 8.58 -12.83
CA VAL A 280 2.77 9.78 -13.04
C VAL A 280 2.06 9.78 -14.40
N ASP A 281 2.67 9.11 -15.38
CA ASP A 281 2.16 8.91 -16.74
C ASP A 281 0.83 8.14 -16.73
N ASN A 282 0.62 7.23 -15.78
CA ASN A 282 -0.65 6.53 -15.62
C ASN A 282 -1.79 7.48 -15.22
N TYR A 283 -1.48 8.60 -14.55
CA TYR A 283 -2.49 9.51 -14.00
C TYR A 283 -2.66 10.79 -14.81
N SER A 284 -1.64 11.22 -15.55
CA SER A 284 -1.69 12.38 -16.44
C SER A 284 -1.10 12.04 -17.81
N PRO A 285 -1.72 11.07 -18.51
CA PRO A 285 -1.16 10.54 -19.76
C PRO A 285 -1.01 11.60 -20.86
N GLN A 286 -1.86 12.62 -20.86
CA GLN A 286 -1.82 13.72 -21.83
C GLN A 286 -0.52 14.55 -21.79
N TYR A 287 0.27 14.46 -20.72
CA TYR A 287 1.56 15.14 -20.58
C TYR A 287 2.75 14.18 -20.62
N SER A 288 2.51 12.90 -20.91
CA SER A 288 3.55 11.88 -20.90
C SER A 288 4.58 12.11 -22.02
N THR A 289 5.85 11.97 -21.67
CA THR A 289 6.97 11.88 -22.62
C THR A 289 7.22 10.45 -23.09
N ILE A 290 6.47 9.47 -22.57
CA ILE A 290 6.57 8.08 -23.01
C ILE A 290 5.86 7.94 -24.36
N TYR A 291 6.58 7.38 -25.33
CA TYR A 291 6.12 7.26 -26.70
C TYR A 291 4.77 6.53 -26.80
N GLY A 292 3.81 7.17 -27.48
CA GLY A 292 2.43 6.69 -27.70
C GLY A 292 1.42 7.05 -26.60
N ILE A 293 1.85 7.32 -25.36
CA ILE A 293 0.91 7.49 -24.24
C ILE A 293 0.02 8.73 -24.39
N ALA A 294 0.61 9.88 -24.73
CA ALA A 294 -0.15 11.11 -24.89
C ALA A 294 -1.13 11.03 -26.07
N GLU A 295 -0.69 10.47 -27.20
CA GLU A 295 -1.53 10.23 -28.39
C GLU A 295 -2.69 9.29 -28.06
N TYR A 296 -2.42 8.17 -27.39
CA TYR A 296 -3.45 7.21 -26.98
C TYR A 296 -4.50 7.84 -26.06
N SER A 297 -4.09 8.69 -25.11
CA SER A 297 -5.02 9.41 -24.24
C SER A 297 -5.93 10.36 -25.02
N VAL A 298 -5.40 11.07 -26.03
CA VAL A 298 -6.18 11.94 -26.90
C VAL A 298 -7.16 11.14 -27.76
N ASP A 299 -6.69 10.05 -28.38
CA ASP A 299 -7.49 9.22 -29.30
C ASP A 299 -8.63 8.48 -28.60
N THR A 300 -8.38 7.99 -27.38
CA THR A 300 -9.37 7.22 -26.60
C THR A 300 -10.21 8.07 -25.65
N GLY A 301 -9.76 9.29 -25.34
CA GLY A 301 -10.35 10.13 -24.29
C GLY A 301 -10.09 9.62 -22.87
N MET A 302 -9.20 8.63 -22.67
CA MET A 302 -8.87 8.11 -21.35
C MET A 302 -8.06 9.13 -20.55
N SER A 303 -8.56 9.48 -19.36
CA SER A 303 -7.92 10.45 -18.46
C SER A 303 -6.89 9.82 -17.53
N VAL A 304 -6.89 8.49 -17.41
CA VAL A 304 -5.91 7.67 -16.68
C VAL A 304 -5.70 6.37 -17.45
N ILE A 305 -4.52 5.76 -17.30
CA ILE A 305 -4.15 4.47 -17.93
C ILE A 305 -3.93 3.45 -16.81
N PRO A 306 -4.87 2.50 -16.62
CA PRO A 306 -4.73 1.44 -15.63
C PRO A 306 -3.49 0.58 -15.80
N ASN A 307 -2.89 0.18 -14.67
CA ASN A 307 -1.87 -0.86 -14.67
C ASN A 307 -2.53 -2.20 -15.08
N GLY A 308 -2.26 -2.64 -16.31
CA GLY A 308 -2.80 -3.82 -16.96
C GLY A 308 -2.23 -5.17 -16.48
N GLU A 309 -1.46 -5.23 -15.39
CA GLU A 309 -1.09 -6.51 -14.78
C GLU A 309 -2.30 -7.20 -14.13
N LYS A 310 -3.05 -7.94 -14.95
CA LYS A 310 -4.13 -8.86 -14.54
C LYS A 310 -4.94 -8.37 -13.33
N PRO A 311 -5.54 -7.18 -13.40
CA PRO A 311 -6.39 -6.71 -12.31
C PRO A 311 -7.58 -7.65 -12.14
N GLU A 312 -8.03 -7.84 -10.90
CA GLU A 312 -9.27 -8.57 -10.62
C GLU A 312 -10.50 -7.79 -11.12
N LEU A 313 -10.44 -6.45 -11.10
CA LEU A 313 -11.53 -5.55 -11.45
C LEU A 313 -11.05 -4.38 -12.34
N SER A 314 -10.80 -4.62 -13.63
CA SER A 314 -10.23 -3.61 -14.54
C SER A 314 -11.01 -2.29 -14.61
N LEU A 315 -12.35 -2.35 -14.62
CA LEU A 315 -13.19 -1.15 -14.71
C LEU A 315 -13.17 -0.35 -13.40
N ASP A 316 -13.23 -1.04 -12.27
CA ASP A 316 -13.12 -0.39 -10.96
C ASP A 316 -11.74 0.19 -10.72
N GLN A 317 -10.69 -0.41 -11.30
CA GLN A 317 -9.34 0.17 -11.28
C GLN A 317 -9.31 1.54 -11.95
N TYR A 318 -9.96 1.70 -13.11
CA TYR A 318 -10.05 3.02 -13.77
C TYR A 318 -10.76 4.05 -12.88
N ILE A 319 -11.89 3.67 -12.28
CA ILE A 319 -12.66 4.55 -11.38
C ILE A 319 -11.83 4.88 -10.13
N SER A 320 -11.10 3.92 -9.58
CA SER A 320 -10.20 4.11 -8.44
C SER A 320 -9.03 5.03 -8.76
N MET A 321 -8.44 4.92 -9.94
CA MET A 321 -7.40 5.85 -10.35
C MET A 321 -7.93 7.29 -10.54
N GLN A 322 -9.16 7.44 -10.99
CA GLN A 322 -9.82 8.75 -11.07
C GLN A 322 -10.14 9.32 -9.68
N LEU A 323 -10.54 8.48 -8.73
CA LEU A 323 -10.67 8.83 -7.32
C LEU A 323 -9.34 9.36 -6.77
N GLU A 324 -8.29 8.58 -6.91
CA GLU A 324 -6.93 8.91 -6.46
C GLU A 324 -6.44 10.22 -7.10
N LYS A 325 -6.67 10.39 -8.41
CA LYS A 325 -6.36 11.62 -9.17
C LYS A 325 -7.13 12.85 -8.70
N THR A 326 -8.37 12.66 -8.27
CA THR A 326 -9.22 13.75 -7.78
C THR A 326 -8.84 14.15 -6.37
N ILE A 327 -8.42 13.20 -5.53
CA ILE A 327 -7.98 13.46 -4.16
C ILE A 327 -6.61 14.13 -4.12
N ALA A 328 -5.67 13.65 -4.92
CA ALA A 328 -4.31 14.15 -4.89
C ALA A 328 -4.21 15.61 -5.40
N ASP A 329 -3.42 16.40 -4.67
CA ASP A 329 -3.05 17.74 -5.10
C ASP A 329 -2.08 17.69 -6.30
N SER A 330 -1.79 18.84 -6.90
CA SER A 330 -0.77 18.93 -7.93
C SER A 330 0.61 18.56 -7.39
N HIS A 331 1.44 17.95 -8.22
CA HIS A 331 2.81 17.61 -7.87
C HIS A 331 3.62 18.88 -7.54
N PRO A 332 4.45 18.89 -6.48
CA PRO A 332 5.11 20.10 -5.99
C PRO A 332 6.11 20.72 -6.98
N ILE A 333 6.70 19.91 -7.87
CA ILE A 333 7.68 20.38 -8.87
C ILE A 333 7.02 20.72 -10.22
N ASP A 334 5.97 20.00 -10.60
CA ASP A 334 5.33 20.15 -11.91
C ASP A 334 3.82 20.01 -11.79
N SER A 335 3.13 21.15 -11.76
CA SER A 335 1.68 21.22 -11.53
C SER A 335 0.82 20.47 -12.55
N ARG A 336 1.38 20.08 -13.71
CA ARG A 336 0.71 19.26 -14.73
C ARG A 336 0.43 17.83 -14.23
N PHE A 337 1.26 17.33 -13.33
CA PHE A 337 1.12 16.01 -12.72
C PHE A 337 0.45 16.10 -11.34
N LYS A 338 -0.11 14.99 -10.89
CA LYS A 338 -0.68 14.85 -9.55
C LYS A 338 0.33 14.27 -8.58
N ASN A 339 0.18 14.59 -7.29
CA ASN A 339 0.99 14.11 -6.19
C ASN A 339 0.61 12.66 -5.83
N ILE A 340 0.78 11.75 -6.79
CA ILE A 340 0.41 10.34 -6.67
C ILE A 340 1.69 9.51 -6.69
N ILE A 341 2.03 8.95 -5.54
CA ILE A 341 3.29 8.25 -5.29
C ILE A 341 3.05 6.74 -5.49
N PRO A 342 3.60 6.12 -6.54
CA PRO A 342 3.45 4.68 -6.72
C PRO A 342 4.29 3.92 -5.68
N VAL A 343 3.71 2.92 -5.02
CA VAL A 343 4.50 1.98 -4.17
C VAL A 343 5.31 0.98 -4.99
N ALA A 344 5.04 0.90 -6.30
CA ALA A 344 5.85 0.21 -7.29
C ALA A 344 6.10 1.17 -8.45
N GLU A 345 7.16 1.99 -8.36
CA GLU A 345 7.40 3.11 -9.28
C GLU A 345 8.25 2.71 -10.48
N LEU A 346 7.82 3.08 -11.70
CA LEU A 346 8.64 3.05 -12.90
C LEU A 346 9.91 3.87 -12.70
N SER A 347 11.04 3.17 -12.59
CA SER A 347 12.33 3.77 -12.27
C SER A 347 13.23 3.83 -13.50
N PRO A 348 13.90 4.97 -13.76
CA PRO A 348 14.84 5.07 -14.85
C PRO A 348 16.03 4.13 -14.60
N ARG A 349 16.56 3.55 -15.68
CA ARG A 349 17.81 2.78 -15.64
C ARG A 349 18.82 3.34 -16.63
N TRP A 350 20.09 3.13 -16.31
CA TRP A 350 21.22 3.51 -17.14
C TRP A 350 21.31 2.76 -18.48
N GLN A 351 20.53 1.69 -18.66
CA GLN A 351 20.56 0.89 -19.88
C GLN A 351 20.02 1.72 -21.07
N PRO A 352 20.69 1.70 -22.25
CA PRO A 352 20.17 2.33 -23.45
C PRO A 352 18.76 1.82 -23.77
N PHE A 353 17.84 2.72 -24.11
CA PHE A 353 16.42 2.43 -24.39
C PHE A 353 15.58 1.93 -23.19
N ALA A 354 16.10 2.06 -21.95
CA ALA A 354 15.27 1.87 -20.77
C ALA A 354 14.20 2.95 -20.71
N LEU A 355 12.95 2.52 -20.60
CA LEU A 355 11.82 3.42 -20.37
C LEU A 355 12.02 4.17 -19.05
N SER A 356 11.81 5.47 -19.07
CA SER A 356 11.73 6.31 -17.88
C SER A 356 10.36 6.97 -17.80
N ALA A 357 9.85 7.15 -16.59
CA ALA A 357 8.67 7.96 -16.35
C ALA A 357 8.97 9.42 -16.70
N THR A 358 7.94 10.20 -17.03
CA THR A 358 8.10 11.64 -17.28
C THR A 358 8.61 12.36 -16.03
N LEU A 359 8.12 11.93 -14.87
CA LEU A 359 8.58 12.38 -13.56
C LEU A 359 8.57 11.20 -12.58
N THR A 360 9.53 11.18 -11.67
CA THR A 360 9.67 10.18 -10.62
C THR A 360 9.77 10.83 -9.26
N PHE A 361 9.23 10.17 -8.24
CA PHE A 361 9.31 10.60 -6.85
C PHE A 361 10.60 10.16 -6.16
N GLY A 362 11.09 8.94 -6.44
CA GLY A 362 12.24 8.41 -5.70
C GLY A 362 11.98 8.16 -4.21
N GLU A 363 13.08 8.05 -3.46
CA GLU A 363 13.06 8.20 -2.00
C GLU A 363 12.83 9.68 -1.64
N LEU A 364 11.89 9.93 -0.75
CA LEU A 364 11.59 11.27 -0.23
C LEU A 364 11.38 11.21 1.27
N LYS A 365 11.71 12.31 1.95
CA LYS A 365 11.55 12.49 3.40
C LYS A 365 10.85 13.81 3.67
N ILE A 366 9.80 13.76 4.47
CA ILE A 366 9.04 14.90 4.97
C ILE A 366 9.08 14.84 6.50
N GLY A 367 9.37 15.98 7.13
CA GLY A 367 9.47 16.11 8.58
C GLY A 367 10.59 15.27 9.20
N ASP A 368 10.55 15.11 10.53
CA ASP A 368 11.55 14.34 11.27
C ASP A 368 10.89 13.26 12.12
N ALA A 369 11.50 12.08 12.11
CA ALA A 369 11.03 10.95 12.88
C ALA A 369 11.14 11.26 14.38
N VAL A 370 10.02 11.14 15.09
CA VAL A 370 10.01 11.09 16.55
C VAL A 370 10.57 9.74 16.96
N THR A 371 11.84 9.74 17.36
CA THR A 371 12.51 8.57 17.91
C THR A 371 11.89 8.21 19.26
N SER A 372 11.90 6.93 19.61
CA SER A 372 11.43 6.49 20.92
C SER A 372 12.35 7.03 22.01
N GLY A 373 12.02 8.19 22.58
CA GLY A 373 12.59 8.62 23.84
C GLY A 373 12.29 7.60 24.95
N PRO A 374 13.15 7.48 25.98
CA PRO A 374 13.04 6.46 27.03
C PRO A 374 11.70 6.46 27.81
N GLU A 375 10.89 7.52 27.73
CA GLU A 375 9.60 7.62 28.42
C GLU A 375 8.50 6.68 27.90
N LYS A 376 8.40 6.42 26.58
CA LYS A 376 7.34 5.53 26.05
C LYS A 376 7.59 4.06 26.43
N ALA A 377 8.86 3.63 26.46
CA ALA A 377 9.25 2.30 26.91
C ALA A 377 9.04 2.12 28.42
N MET A 378 9.33 3.15 29.22
CA MET A 378 9.21 3.12 30.68
C MET A 378 7.75 3.13 31.15
N LYS A 379 6.89 3.99 30.59
CA LYS A 379 5.45 4.02 30.93
C LYS A 379 4.72 2.72 30.52
N ARG A 380 5.14 2.06 29.42
CA ARG A 380 4.54 0.80 28.95
C ARG A 380 5.05 -0.43 29.74
N SER A 381 6.35 -0.48 30.07
CA SER A 381 6.94 -1.52 30.96
C SER A 381 6.25 -1.59 32.32
N LEU A 382 5.95 -0.41 32.90
CA LEU A 382 5.20 -0.32 34.16
C LEU A 382 3.79 -0.92 34.02
N HIS A 383 3.10 -0.66 32.92
CA HIS A 383 1.75 -1.17 32.69
C HIS A 383 1.72 -2.69 32.46
N THR A 384 2.67 -3.24 31.71
CA THR A 384 2.80 -4.69 31.49
C THR A 384 3.13 -5.44 32.79
N LYS A 385 4.01 -4.87 33.63
CA LYS A 385 4.30 -5.42 34.96
C LYS A 385 3.06 -5.40 35.87
N GLN A 386 2.26 -4.34 35.81
CA GLN A 386 1.04 -4.23 36.61
C GLN A 386 -0.01 -5.27 36.19
N GLN A 387 -0.17 -5.51 34.89
CA GLN A 387 -1.07 -6.56 34.38
C GLN A 387 -0.59 -7.98 34.75
N ALA A 388 0.73 -8.23 34.70
CA ALA A 388 1.30 -9.50 35.13
C ALA A 388 1.11 -9.75 36.64
N LEU A 389 1.34 -8.74 37.47
CA LEU A 389 1.12 -8.82 38.92
C LEU A 389 -0.36 -9.03 39.26
N THR A 390 -1.28 -8.41 38.51
CA THR A 390 -2.72 -8.59 38.71
C THR A 390 -3.17 -10.01 38.35
N LYS A 391 -2.60 -10.61 37.30
CA LYS A 391 -2.85 -12.01 36.93
C LYS A 391 -2.32 -12.99 37.99
N ILE A 392 -1.14 -12.73 38.54
CA ILE A 392 -0.55 -13.55 39.61
C ILE A 392 -1.40 -13.45 40.88
N ALA A 393 -1.85 -12.24 41.25
CA ALA A 393 -2.72 -12.05 42.42
C ALA A 393 -4.05 -12.83 42.29
N LEU A 394 -4.67 -12.83 41.10
CA LEU A 394 -5.89 -13.58 40.80
C LEU A 394 -5.71 -15.11 40.79
N GLN A 395 -4.49 -15.61 40.54
CA GLN A 395 -4.15 -17.03 40.61
C GLN A 395 -3.91 -17.51 42.05
N ILE A 396 -3.52 -16.61 42.96
CA ILE A 396 -3.28 -16.92 44.37
C ILE A 396 -4.58 -16.87 45.19
N THR A 397 -5.65 -16.27 44.67
CA THR A 397 -6.98 -16.16 45.32
C THR A 397 -8.02 -17.19 44.86
N LYS A 398 -7.63 -18.16 44.04
CA LYS A 398 -8.40 -19.38 43.74
C LYS A 398 -7.68 -20.58 44.31
#